data_AF-F8VRF7-F1
#
_entry.id   AF-F8VRF7-F1
#
_cell.length_a   1.000
_cell.length_b   1.000
_cell.length_c   1.000
_cell.angle_alpha   90.00
_cell.angle_beta   90.00
_cell.angle_gamma   90.00
#
_symmetry.space_group_name_H-M   'P 1'
#
loop_
_entity.id
_entity.type
_entity.pdbx_description
1 polymer ?
#
loop_
_entity_poly.entity_id
_entity_poly.type
_entity_poly.pdbx_seq_one_letter_code
_entity_poly.pdbx_strand_id
1 'polypeptide(L)'
;MNSCLWDISRYGPNSWRSYLENLENLFQCLGQVLPESCLLVWNTAMPVGEEVTGGFLPPKLRRQKATFLKNEVVKANFHSATEARKHNFDVLDLHFHFRHARENLHWDGVHWNGRVHRCLSQLLLAHVADAWGVELPHRHPVGEWIKKKKPGPRVEGPPQANRNHPALPLSPPLPSPTYRPLLGFPPQR
;
A
#
# COMPACT_ATOMS: atom_id res chain seq x y z
N MET A 1 -6.86 0.33 -1.61
CA MET A 1 -7.44 -0.65 -0.65
C MET A 1 -6.45 -1.78 -0.39
N ASN A 2 -6.51 -2.43 0.78
CA ASN A 2 -5.78 -3.67 1.11
C ASN A 2 -6.46 -4.34 2.31
N SER A 3 -6.52 -5.67 2.34
CA SER A 3 -7.05 -6.45 3.48
C SER A 3 -6.15 -7.61 3.92
N CYS A 4 -5.06 -7.87 3.19
CA CYS A 4 -4.25 -9.08 3.26
C CYS A 4 -3.95 -9.56 4.69
N LEU A 5 -3.32 -8.74 5.54
CA LEU A 5 -2.89 -9.18 6.87
C LEU A 5 -4.06 -9.61 7.76
N TRP A 6 -5.19 -8.91 7.67
CA TRP A 6 -6.37 -9.22 8.46
C TRP A 6 -7.01 -10.52 7.99
N ASP A 7 -7.22 -10.65 6.69
CA ASP A 7 -7.98 -11.76 6.12
C ASP A 7 -7.23 -13.09 6.25
N ILE A 8 -5.93 -13.11 6.00
CA ILE A 8 -5.16 -14.36 6.07
C ILE A 8 -4.92 -14.83 7.51
N SER A 9 -5.08 -13.96 8.52
CA SER A 9 -4.72 -14.27 9.91
C SER A 9 -5.90 -14.47 10.85
N ARG A 10 -7.09 -13.91 10.56
CA ARG A 10 -8.20 -13.86 11.52
C ARG A 10 -9.26 -14.94 11.34
N TYR A 11 -9.47 -15.44 10.12
CA TYR A 11 -10.56 -16.39 9.81
C TYR A 11 -10.26 -17.86 10.19
N GLY A 12 -9.29 -18.10 11.08
CA GLY A 12 -8.98 -19.44 11.56
C GLY A 12 -8.41 -20.37 10.48
N PRO A 13 -8.59 -21.69 10.58
CA PRO A 13 -7.98 -22.67 9.67
C PRO A 13 -8.34 -22.50 8.18
N ASN A 14 -9.51 -21.91 7.90
CA ASN A 14 -10.01 -21.69 6.54
C ASN A 14 -9.62 -20.32 5.97
N SER A 15 -8.79 -19.54 6.68
CA SER A 15 -8.52 -18.14 6.34
C SER A 15 -7.99 -17.96 4.93
N TRP A 16 -7.13 -18.87 4.47
CA TRP A 16 -6.59 -18.82 3.12
C TRP A 16 -7.69 -19.00 2.05
N ARG A 17 -8.53 -20.04 2.21
CA ARG A 17 -9.63 -20.31 1.28
C ARG A 17 -10.62 -19.15 1.25
N SER A 18 -11.04 -18.68 2.43
CA SER A 18 -11.96 -17.55 2.54
C SER A 18 -11.35 -16.27 1.97
N TYR A 19 -10.05 -16.02 2.13
CA TYR A 19 -9.38 -14.87 1.54
C TYR A 19 -9.47 -14.88 0.01
N LEU A 20 -9.23 -16.02 -0.64
CA LEU A 20 -9.33 -16.14 -2.09
C LEU A 20 -10.76 -15.93 -2.58
N GLU A 21 -11.73 -16.63 -1.99
CA GLU A 21 -13.16 -16.51 -2.34
C GLU A 21 -13.67 -15.06 -2.12
N ASN A 22 -13.29 -14.43 -1.00
CA ASN A 22 -13.71 -13.06 -0.70
C ASN A 22 -13.07 -12.02 -1.62
N LEU A 23 -11.81 -12.23 -2.04
CA LEU A 23 -11.14 -11.33 -2.99
C LEU A 23 -11.82 -11.34 -4.36
N GLU A 24 -12.12 -12.53 -4.87
CA GLU A 24 -12.80 -12.69 -6.15
C GLU A 24 -14.17 -12.02 -6.12
N ASN A 25 -14.96 -12.31 -5.08
CA ASN A 25 -16.27 -11.68 -4.88
C ASN A 25 -16.15 -10.15 -4.74
N LEU A 26 -15.18 -9.66 -3.96
CA LEU A 26 -14.96 -8.22 -3.78
C LEU A 26 -14.66 -7.54 -5.11
N PHE A 27 -13.73 -8.05 -5.90
CA PHE A 27 -13.34 -7.40 -7.16
C PHE A 27 -14.43 -7.50 -8.22
N GLN A 28 -15.17 -8.62 -8.28
CA GLN A 28 -16.35 -8.72 -9.12
C GLN A 28 -17.40 -7.67 -8.73
N CYS A 29 -17.72 -7.53 -7.44
CA CYS A 29 -18.66 -6.52 -6.98
C CYS A 29 -18.17 -5.10 -7.27
N LEU A 30 -16.90 -4.79 -6.99
CA LEU A 30 -16.32 -3.48 -7.28
C LEU A 30 -16.38 -3.14 -8.78
N GLY A 31 -16.14 -4.11 -9.65
CA GLY A 31 -16.23 -3.92 -11.11
C GLY A 31 -17.65 -3.65 -11.60
N GLN A 32 -18.67 -4.05 -10.84
CA GLN A 32 -20.08 -3.81 -11.15
C GLN A 32 -20.60 -2.48 -10.59
N VAL A 33 -20.12 -2.07 -9.41
CA VAL A 33 -20.68 -0.92 -8.68
C VAL A 33 -19.90 0.38 -8.85
N LEU A 34 -18.61 0.31 -9.14
CA LEU A 34 -17.79 1.52 -9.33
C LEU A 34 -18.00 2.10 -10.73
N PRO A 35 -18.17 3.42 -10.86
CA PRO A 35 -18.23 4.05 -12.18
C PRO A 35 -16.86 3.99 -12.87
N GLU A 36 -16.84 4.03 -14.20
CA GLU A 36 -15.60 3.99 -15.01
C GLU A 36 -14.62 5.13 -14.67
N SER A 37 -15.12 6.25 -14.16
CA SER A 37 -14.31 7.39 -13.72
C SER A 37 -13.65 7.20 -12.35
N CYS A 38 -14.01 6.13 -11.61
CA CYS A 38 -13.43 5.83 -10.31
C CYS A 38 -12.09 5.13 -10.45
N LEU A 39 -11.05 5.70 -9.87
CA LEU A 39 -9.75 5.03 -9.74
C LEU A 39 -9.76 4.12 -8.51
N LEU A 40 -9.71 2.81 -8.72
CA LEU A 40 -9.44 1.84 -7.67
C LEU A 40 -7.97 1.41 -7.70
N VAL A 41 -7.23 1.71 -6.64
CA VAL A 41 -5.85 1.25 -6.44
C VAL A 41 -5.80 0.18 -5.36
N TRP A 42 -5.45 -1.05 -5.72
CA TRP A 42 -5.16 -2.13 -4.79
C TRP A 42 -3.69 -2.08 -4.35
N ASN A 43 -3.49 -1.87 -3.05
CA ASN A 43 -2.17 -1.85 -2.45
C ASN A 43 -1.81 -3.26 -2.01
N THR A 44 -0.62 -3.76 -2.33
CA THR A 44 -0.13 -4.99 -1.69
C THR A 44 0.23 -4.70 -0.22
N ALA A 45 0.18 -5.72 0.65
CA ALA A 45 0.61 -5.57 2.03
C ALA A 45 2.14 -5.38 2.10
N MET A 46 2.56 -4.41 2.91
CA MET A 46 3.98 -4.19 3.21
C MET A 46 4.62 -5.42 3.88
N PRO A 47 5.95 -5.57 3.84
CA PRO A 47 6.63 -6.66 4.53
C PRO A 47 6.34 -6.64 6.04
N VAL A 48 6.23 -7.83 6.65
CA VAL A 48 6.09 -7.99 8.09
C VAL A 48 7.40 -8.43 8.74
N GLY A 49 7.49 -8.25 10.06
CA GLY A 49 8.65 -8.56 10.89
C GLY A 49 8.90 -10.06 11.08
N GLU A 50 10.08 -10.39 11.62
CA GLU A 50 10.41 -11.75 12.08
C GLU A 50 9.67 -12.18 13.32
N GLU A 51 9.04 -11.25 14.01
CA GLU A 51 8.11 -11.52 15.09
C GLU A 51 6.95 -10.57 14.89
N VAL A 52 5.73 -11.06 15.11
CA VAL A 52 4.53 -10.25 15.00
C VAL A 52 3.74 -10.36 16.28
N THR A 53 3.60 -9.23 16.98
CA THR A 53 2.96 -9.19 18.30
C THR A 53 1.63 -8.43 18.29
N GLY A 54 1.19 -7.94 17.12
CA GLY A 54 -0.06 -7.20 16.95
C GLY A 54 -1.31 -7.94 17.45
N GLY A 55 -2.27 -7.20 17.98
CA GLY A 55 -3.52 -7.73 18.56
C GLY A 55 -4.50 -8.32 17.54
N PHE A 56 -4.23 -8.18 16.24
CA PHE A 56 -5.00 -8.83 15.19
C PHE A 56 -4.71 -10.34 15.09
N LEU A 57 -3.54 -10.79 15.57
CA LEU A 57 -3.18 -12.20 15.58
C LEU A 57 -3.89 -12.92 16.73
N PRO A 58 -4.59 -14.04 16.45
CA PRO A 58 -5.10 -14.91 17.51
C PRO A 58 -3.97 -15.36 18.45
N PRO A 59 -4.20 -15.50 19.77
CA PRO A 59 -3.17 -15.91 20.73
C PRO A 59 -2.43 -17.21 20.36
N LYS A 60 -3.11 -18.13 19.66
CA LYS A 60 -2.54 -19.39 19.16
C LYS A 60 -1.52 -19.18 18.03
N LEU A 61 -1.66 -18.13 17.21
CA LEU A 61 -0.75 -17.81 16.12
C LEU A 61 0.47 -16.98 16.56
N ARG A 62 0.36 -16.22 17.66
CA ARG A 62 1.42 -15.32 18.16
C ARG A 62 2.76 -16.00 18.43
N ARG A 63 2.76 -17.27 18.85
CA ARG A 63 3.99 -18.01 19.23
C ARG A 63 4.60 -18.88 18.13
N GLN A 64 3.91 -19.12 17.02
CA GLN A 64 4.29 -20.22 16.11
C GLN A 64 4.83 -19.80 14.73
N LYS A 65 4.58 -18.59 14.21
CA LYS A 65 4.56 -18.47 12.74
C LYS A 65 4.93 -17.11 12.12
N ALA A 66 5.97 -16.43 12.58
CA ALA A 66 6.39 -15.20 11.90
C ALA A 66 7.02 -15.44 10.52
N THR A 67 7.89 -16.45 10.36
CA THR A 67 8.41 -16.86 9.03
C THR A 67 7.28 -17.35 8.12
N PHE A 68 6.31 -18.07 8.68
CA PHE A 68 5.13 -18.51 7.94
C PHE A 68 4.29 -17.31 7.47
N LEU A 69 4.00 -16.35 8.36
CA LEU A 69 3.19 -15.18 8.01
C LEU A 69 3.84 -14.35 6.90
N LYS A 70 5.17 -14.18 6.91
CA LYS A 70 5.88 -13.53 5.79
C LYS A 70 5.60 -14.22 4.46
N ASN A 71 5.73 -15.54 4.42
CA ASN A 71 5.51 -16.33 3.20
C ASN A 71 4.04 -16.24 2.75
N GLU A 72 3.10 -16.31 3.69
CA GLU A 72 1.67 -16.17 3.38
C GLU A 72 1.34 -14.76 2.88
N VAL A 73 1.95 -13.70 3.42
CA VAL A 73 1.80 -12.33 2.91
C VAL A 73 2.30 -12.21 1.47
N VAL A 74 3.45 -12.79 1.13
CA VAL A 74 3.97 -12.76 -0.24
C VAL A 74 3.03 -13.49 -1.20
N LYS A 75 2.55 -14.68 -0.83
CA LYS A 75 1.56 -15.42 -1.63
C LYS A 75 0.26 -14.64 -1.78
N ALA A 76 -0.25 -14.07 -0.69
CA ALA A 76 -1.50 -13.32 -0.66
C ALA A 76 -1.42 -12.05 -1.52
N ASN A 77 -0.27 -11.37 -1.49
CA ASN A 77 0.03 -10.23 -2.35
C ASN A 77 0.06 -10.63 -3.81
N PHE A 78 0.71 -11.73 -4.15
CA PHE A 78 0.72 -12.25 -5.53
C PHE A 78 -0.69 -12.55 -6.04
N HIS A 79 -1.49 -13.28 -5.26
CA HIS A 79 -2.88 -13.60 -5.62
C HIS A 79 -3.73 -12.34 -5.78
N SER A 80 -3.74 -11.44 -4.79
CA SER A 80 -4.55 -10.23 -4.86
C SER A 80 -4.14 -9.28 -5.98
N ALA A 81 -2.84 -9.15 -6.27
CA ALA A 81 -2.36 -8.38 -7.40
C ALA A 81 -2.77 -9.00 -8.75
N THR A 82 -2.76 -10.33 -8.84
CA THR A 82 -3.19 -11.05 -10.04
C THR A 82 -4.69 -10.88 -10.26
N GLU A 83 -5.48 -11.05 -9.20
CA GLU A 83 -6.94 -10.90 -9.27
C GLU A 83 -7.33 -9.46 -9.60
N ALA A 84 -6.72 -8.45 -8.96
CA ALA A 84 -7.00 -7.04 -9.26
C ALA A 84 -6.78 -6.71 -10.75
N ARG A 85 -5.70 -7.24 -11.33
CA ARG A 85 -5.39 -7.05 -12.76
C ARG A 85 -6.41 -7.70 -13.69
N LYS A 86 -6.99 -8.85 -13.33
CA LYS A 86 -8.06 -9.48 -14.14
C LYS A 86 -9.28 -8.57 -14.27
N HIS A 87 -9.54 -7.75 -13.26
CA HIS A 87 -10.64 -6.78 -13.22
C HIS A 87 -10.21 -5.38 -13.68
N ASN A 88 -9.03 -5.24 -14.30
CA ASN A 88 -8.44 -3.97 -14.74
C ASN A 88 -8.23 -2.93 -13.63
N PHE A 89 -8.10 -3.36 -12.38
CA PHE A 89 -7.77 -2.45 -11.29
C PHE A 89 -6.27 -2.23 -11.17
N ASP A 90 -5.90 -1.01 -10.77
CA ASP A 90 -4.52 -0.63 -10.58
C ASP A 90 -3.94 -1.32 -9.34
N VAL A 91 -2.65 -1.69 -9.41
CA VAL A 91 -1.93 -2.32 -8.30
C VAL A 91 -0.71 -1.49 -7.94
N LEU A 92 -0.63 -1.08 -6.68
CA LEU A 92 0.56 -0.46 -6.10
C LEU A 92 1.28 -1.46 -5.20
N ASP A 93 2.46 -1.93 -5.65
CA ASP A 93 3.21 -2.97 -4.95
C ASP A 93 4.07 -2.41 -3.81
N LEU A 94 3.41 -2.13 -2.67
CA LEU A 94 4.08 -1.67 -1.46
C LEU A 94 5.05 -2.70 -0.90
N HIS A 95 4.79 -3.99 -1.09
CA HIS A 95 5.72 -5.04 -0.68
C HIS A 95 7.07 -4.85 -1.38
N PHE A 96 7.05 -4.70 -2.70
CA PHE A 96 8.26 -4.43 -3.48
C PHE A 96 8.95 -3.17 -3.01
N HIS A 97 8.23 -2.05 -2.85
CA HIS A 97 8.83 -0.79 -2.45
C HIS A 97 9.53 -0.87 -1.09
N PHE A 98 8.91 -1.48 -0.09
CA PHE A 98 9.43 -1.45 1.29
C PHE A 98 10.24 -2.69 1.71
N ARG A 99 10.47 -3.67 0.83
CA ARG A 99 11.23 -4.92 1.12
C ARG A 99 12.63 -4.72 1.70
N HIS A 100 13.25 -3.56 1.47
CA HIS A 100 14.60 -3.23 1.95
C HIS A 100 14.62 -2.16 3.05
N ALA A 101 13.47 -1.77 3.60
CA ALA A 101 13.34 -0.68 4.57
C ALA A 101 13.11 -1.18 6.01
N ARG A 102 13.45 -2.44 6.32
CA ARG A 102 13.11 -3.15 7.56
C ARG A 102 13.48 -2.36 8.84
N GLU A 103 14.53 -1.55 8.79
CA GLU A 103 14.96 -0.68 9.90
C GLU A 103 13.90 0.36 10.34
N ASN A 104 12.87 0.56 9.53
CA ASN A 104 11.77 1.47 9.80
C ASN A 104 10.51 0.77 10.35
N LEU A 105 10.56 -0.55 10.51
CA LEU A 105 9.49 -1.35 11.09
C LEU A 105 9.51 -1.22 12.62
N HIS A 106 8.34 -1.05 13.24
CA HIS A 106 8.19 -1.07 14.68
C HIS A 106 8.41 -2.46 15.26
N TRP A 107 8.66 -2.48 16.58
CA TRP A 107 8.94 -3.69 17.35
C TRP A 107 7.82 -4.74 17.30
N ASP A 108 6.60 -4.34 16.96
CA ASP A 108 5.46 -5.27 16.83
C ASP A 108 5.41 -6.03 15.50
N GLY A 109 6.33 -5.72 14.58
CA GLY A 109 6.49 -6.38 13.30
C GLY A 109 5.45 -6.05 12.25
N VAL A 110 4.55 -5.10 12.49
CA VAL A 110 3.46 -4.73 11.55
C VAL A 110 3.44 -3.26 11.26
N HIS A 111 3.61 -2.41 12.28
CA HIS A 111 3.55 -0.97 12.09
C HIS A 111 4.87 -0.44 11.54
N TRP A 112 4.78 0.61 10.73
CA TRP A 112 5.93 1.26 10.14
C TRP A 112 6.03 2.70 10.65
N ASN A 113 7.24 3.25 10.71
CA ASN A 113 7.42 4.61 11.21
C ASN A 113 6.88 5.68 10.23
N GLY A 114 6.84 6.93 10.70
CA GLY A 114 6.33 8.06 9.90
C GLY A 114 7.10 8.34 8.60
N ARG A 115 8.36 7.89 8.46
CA ARG A 115 9.12 8.03 7.20
C ARG A 115 8.53 7.15 6.11
N VAL A 116 8.23 5.89 6.43
CA VAL A 116 7.60 4.95 5.49
C VAL A 116 6.20 5.40 5.11
N HIS A 117 5.41 5.85 6.09
CA HIS A 117 4.08 6.41 5.80
C HIS A 117 4.14 7.62 4.86
N ARG A 118 5.16 8.49 5.00
CA ARG A 118 5.36 9.60 4.07
C ARG A 118 5.69 9.12 2.65
N CYS A 119 6.60 8.15 2.52
CA CYS A 119 6.91 7.54 1.22
C CYS A 119 5.67 6.87 0.60
N LEU A 120 4.88 6.17 1.40
CA LEU A 120 3.62 5.55 0.97
C LEU A 120 2.63 6.59 0.42
N SER A 121 2.40 7.69 1.14
CA SER A 121 1.53 8.77 0.67
C SER A 121 2.02 9.36 -0.63
N GLN A 122 3.33 9.55 -0.77
CA GLN A 122 3.91 10.08 -2.00
C GLN A 122 3.81 9.09 -3.17
N LEU A 123 3.93 7.77 -2.94
CA LEU A 123 3.69 6.74 -3.96
C LEU A 123 2.23 6.76 -4.45
N LEU A 124 1.29 6.85 -3.52
CA LEU A 124 -0.13 6.96 -3.84
C LEU A 124 -0.44 8.24 -4.63
N LEU A 125 0.11 9.37 -4.20
CA LEU A 125 -0.06 10.65 -4.91
C LEU A 125 0.57 10.61 -6.31
N ALA A 126 1.73 9.97 -6.47
CA ALA A 126 2.34 9.76 -7.78
C ALA A 126 1.47 8.90 -8.70
N HIS A 127 0.92 7.82 -8.16
CA HIS A 127 0.02 6.94 -8.91
C HIS A 127 -1.27 7.66 -9.33
N VAL A 128 -1.90 8.40 -8.40
CA VAL A 128 -3.08 9.23 -8.67
C VAL A 128 -2.76 10.28 -9.74
N ALA A 129 -1.65 10.98 -9.61
CA ALA A 129 -1.26 12.01 -10.56
C ALA A 129 -1.03 11.42 -11.97
N ASP A 130 -0.35 10.27 -12.07
CA ASP A 130 -0.19 9.54 -13.33
C ASP A 130 -1.53 9.14 -13.95
N ALA A 131 -2.43 8.57 -13.16
CA ALA A 131 -3.73 8.09 -13.63
C ALA A 131 -4.56 9.24 -14.23
N TRP A 132 -4.49 10.43 -13.62
CA TRP A 132 -5.21 11.63 -14.05
C TRP A 132 -4.42 12.60 -14.93
N GLY A 133 -3.19 12.26 -15.33
CA GLY A 133 -2.34 13.11 -16.17
C GLY A 133 -1.93 14.44 -15.52
N VAL A 134 -1.86 14.49 -14.19
CA VAL A 134 -1.43 15.66 -13.42
C VAL A 134 0.08 15.62 -13.24
N GLU A 135 0.78 16.70 -13.57
CA GLU A 135 2.21 16.81 -13.31
C GLU A 135 2.49 17.07 -11.82
N LEU A 136 3.36 16.25 -11.22
CA LEU A 136 3.82 16.47 -9.85
C LEU A 136 5.10 17.31 -9.82
N PRO A 137 5.18 18.33 -8.94
CA PRO A 137 6.42 19.04 -8.71
C PRO A 137 7.45 18.10 -8.08
N HIS A 138 8.69 18.13 -8.58
CA HIS A 138 9.83 17.36 -8.04
C HIS A 138 9.63 15.84 -8.04
N ARG A 139 9.18 15.28 -9.17
CA ARG A 139 9.04 13.83 -9.36
C ARG A 139 10.40 13.12 -9.31
N HIS A 140 10.82 12.73 -8.12
CA HIS A 140 11.99 11.91 -7.94
C HIS A 140 11.64 10.44 -8.23
N PRO A 141 12.53 9.67 -8.91
CA PRO A 141 12.30 8.24 -9.13
C PRO A 141 12.10 7.52 -7.80
N VAL A 142 11.06 6.69 -7.71
CA VAL A 142 10.66 5.96 -6.49
C VAL A 142 11.82 5.21 -5.82
N GLY A 143 12.77 4.70 -6.61
CA GLY A 143 13.95 3.97 -6.11
C GLY A 143 14.99 4.83 -5.36
N GLU A 144 14.95 6.16 -5.50
CA GLU A 144 15.91 7.06 -4.84
C GLU A 144 15.51 7.39 -3.39
N TRP A 145 14.28 7.10 -2.99
CA TRP A 145 13.73 7.63 -1.72
C TRP A 145 14.08 6.76 -0.52
N ILE A 146 14.34 5.49 -0.80
CA ILE A 146 14.65 4.44 0.19
C ILE A 146 16.16 4.29 0.36
N LYS A 147 16.97 4.93 -0.49
CA LYS A 147 18.42 5.00 -0.28
C LYS A 147 18.72 5.81 0.99
N LYS A 148 19.59 5.25 1.83
CA LYS A 148 20.04 5.79 3.11
C LYS A 148 20.51 7.25 2.97
N LYS A 149 19.66 8.24 3.26
CA LYS A 149 20.17 9.53 3.73
C LYS A 149 20.65 9.31 5.16
N LYS A 150 21.94 9.54 5.41
CA LYS A 150 22.52 9.60 6.76
C LYS A 150 21.65 10.51 7.64
N PRO A 151 21.47 10.23 8.94
CA PRO A 151 20.65 11.08 9.79
C PRO A 151 21.24 12.49 9.79
N GLY A 152 20.50 13.44 9.25
CA GLY A 152 20.79 14.87 9.43
C GLY A 152 20.43 15.29 10.86
N PRO A 153 20.96 16.42 11.35
CA PRO A 153 20.63 16.93 12.68
C PRO A 153 19.12 17.14 12.82
N ARG A 154 18.58 16.85 14.02
CA ARG A 154 17.19 17.14 14.37
C ARG A 154 16.94 18.64 14.18
N VAL A 155 16.05 18.98 13.25
CA VAL A 155 15.49 20.34 13.14
C VAL A 155 14.28 20.38 14.06
N GLU A 156 14.36 21.22 15.09
CA GLU A 156 13.22 21.55 15.95
C GLU A 156 12.12 22.23 15.11
N GLY A 157 10.87 21.79 15.30
CA GLY A 157 9.72 22.30 14.55
C GLY A 157 9.38 23.74 14.96
N PRO A 158 9.00 24.61 14.02
CA PRO A 158 8.58 25.97 14.35
C PRO A 158 7.22 25.96 15.08
N PRO A 159 6.91 27.00 15.89
CA PRO A 159 5.66 27.07 16.63
C PRO A 159 4.45 27.24 15.70
N GLN A 160 3.31 26.71 16.15
CA GLN A 160 2.00 26.78 15.48
C GLN A 160 1.63 28.22 15.13
N ALA A 161 1.69 28.57 13.85
CA ALA A 161 1.10 29.80 13.33
C ALA A 161 -0.36 29.52 12.91
N ASN A 162 -1.25 30.32 13.50
CA ASN A 162 -2.67 30.43 13.24
C ASN A 162 -2.96 30.60 11.73
N ARG A 163 -3.78 29.71 11.14
CA ARG A 163 -4.11 29.73 9.70
C ARG A 163 -5.58 30.11 9.50
N ASN A 164 -5.83 31.40 9.29
CA ASN A 164 -6.97 31.85 8.50
C ASN A 164 -6.51 31.96 7.05
N HIS A 165 -6.84 30.97 6.22
CA HIS A 165 -6.65 31.03 4.75
C HIS A 165 -8.02 31.02 4.07
N PRO A 166 -8.27 31.89 3.08
CA PRO A 166 -9.50 31.85 2.29
C PRO A 166 -9.55 30.61 1.38
N ALA A 167 -10.76 30.12 1.11
CA ALA A 167 -11.01 28.94 0.29
C ALA A 167 -10.48 29.12 -1.14
N LEU A 168 -9.77 28.09 -1.65
CA LEU A 168 -9.33 28.01 -3.03
C LEU A 168 -10.55 27.77 -3.96
N PRO A 169 -10.55 28.34 -5.18
CA PRO A 169 -11.63 28.14 -6.14
C PRO A 169 -11.69 26.68 -6.61
N LEU A 170 -12.92 26.23 -6.90
CA LEU A 170 -13.22 24.89 -7.41
C LEU A 170 -12.46 24.61 -8.71
N SER A 171 -11.67 23.55 -8.71
CA SER A 171 -10.97 23.07 -9.92
C SER A 171 -11.97 22.45 -10.91
N PRO A 172 -11.70 22.52 -12.23
CA PRO A 172 -12.53 21.85 -13.24
C PRO A 172 -12.58 20.33 -13.01
N PRO A 173 -13.60 19.63 -13.52
CA PRO A 173 -13.73 18.19 -13.38
C PRO A 173 -12.51 17.48 -13.96
N LEU A 174 -11.93 16.57 -13.17
CA LEU A 174 -10.79 15.76 -13.59
C LEU A 174 -11.18 14.84 -14.75
N PRO A 175 -10.26 14.59 -15.71
CA PRO A 175 -10.49 13.63 -16.79
C PRO A 175 -10.72 12.21 -16.22
N SER A 176 -11.28 11.31 -17.02
CA SER A 176 -11.31 9.89 -16.63
C SER A 176 -9.89 9.34 -16.51
N PRO A 177 -9.60 8.46 -15.53
CA PRO A 177 -8.28 7.86 -15.39
C PRO A 177 -7.87 7.16 -16.68
N THR A 178 -6.70 7.48 -17.22
CA THR A 178 -6.12 6.70 -18.31
C THR A 178 -5.45 5.47 -17.73
N TYR A 179 -5.97 4.28 -18.03
CA TYR A 179 -5.36 2.98 -17.70
C TYR A 179 -4.07 2.76 -18.50
N ARG A 180 -3.02 3.51 -18.19
CA ARG A 180 -1.64 3.25 -18.64
C ARG A 180 -0.71 3.34 -17.43
N PRO A 181 -0.13 2.23 -16.98
CA PRO A 181 0.86 2.26 -15.90
C PRO A 181 2.12 2.99 -16.39
N LEU A 182 2.39 4.18 -15.85
CA LEU A 182 3.63 4.94 -16.12
C LEU A 182 4.78 4.52 -15.19
N LEU A 183 4.49 3.78 -14.12
CA LEU A 183 5.51 3.17 -13.27
C LEU A 183 5.90 1.80 -13.83
N GLY A 184 7.14 1.71 -14.33
CA GLY A 184 7.68 0.48 -14.90
C GLY A 184 7.63 -0.68 -13.90
N PHE A 185 7.03 -1.78 -14.32
CA PHE A 185 7.05 -3.04 -13.59
C PHE A 185 8.45 -3.66 -13.60
N PRO A 186 8.86 -4.38 -12.55
CA PRO A 186 10.04 -5.22 -12.64
C PRO A 186 9.83 -6.30 -13.73
N PRO A 187 10.87 -6.64 -14.51
CA PRO A 187 10.76 -7.67 -15.54
C PRO A 187 10.39 -9.02 -14.91
N GLN A 188 9.43 -9.72 -15.52
CA GLN A 188 9.20 -11.12 -15.22
C GLN A 188 10.45 -11.91 -15.65
N ARG A 189 11.08 -12.60 -14.71
CA ARG A 189 12.10 -13.62 -14.99
C ARG A 189 11.43 -14.99 -15.01
#